data_AF-A0A0T9N441-F1
#
_entry.id   AF-A0A0T9N441-F1
#
_cell.length_a   1.000
_cell.length_b   1.000
_cell.length_c   1.000
_cell.angle_alpha   90.00
_cell.angle_beta   90.00
_cell.angle_gamma   90.00
#
_symmetry.space_group_name_H-M   'P 1'
#
loop_
_entity.id
_entity.type
_entity.pdbx_description
1 polymer ?
#
loop_
_entity_poly.entity_id
_entity_poly.type
_entity_poly.pdbx_seq_one_letter_code
_entity_poly.pdbx_strand_id
1 'polypeptide(L)'
;MKSINKIASNQIDNTISQSGYGAVIDLFRDSVRGDGFTTSSGKVSFDLGKSALQLNRSELNWNGKTTLGHDVDLNYSFLDLQSQKSNDVHGFIKFNPEQVTQTKFSLQSWSDVANIHFTEVGPTEKANITLGNYSLTADGQLAGGQAYTSSSYTSGPNGRIADTSTWYNYNMDNIREPEKMEYGRLTLAHELGHALGLSHPANYNAGQGNTFAKDAVYGEDTRQFSIMSYWDAWQSGADHQGHYASTPLVDDIFAIQRLYGANMDTRTEDNIYGFNSNTQRDSFTLTDSSDQKVFSVWDAGGIDTFDFSGYSVDQRINLEEAAFSDVGGLKANVSIASNVTIENAIGGSGNDVLVGNGADNELHGGAGNDVLFGGGGADKLWGGSGSDIFVFGRTTDSSPSAPDWIMDFEGGIDKIDLSVFNTGSGGIHFVDHFSGSAGEALLTYDPQTNISDLALNVDGEQLLPDFLVKIVGQPTQTTDFIV
;
A
#
# COMPACT_ATOMS: atom_id res chain seq x y z
N MET A 1 -8.73 8.12 4.69
CA MET A 1 -9.88 8.20 3.73
C MET A 1 -10.73 9.50 3.77
N LYS A 2 -11.23 10.00 4.93
CA LYS A 2 -12.01 11.26 4.98
C LYS A 2 -11.19 12.51 4.61
N SER A 3 -9.88 12.49 4.90
CA SER A 3 -8.89 13.51 4.50
C SER A 3 -8.74 13.57 2.97
N ILE A 4 -8.41 12.43 2.35
CA ILE A 4 -8.19 12.24 0.91
C ILE A 4 -9.41 12.66 0.08
N ASN A 5 -10.62 12.18 0.43
CA ASN A 5 -11.84 12.49 -0.32
C ASN A 5 -12.23 13.99 -0.23
N LYS A 6 -11.92 14.66 0.88
CA LYS A 6 -12.19 16.10 1.04
C LYS A 6 -11.23 16.94 0.19
N ILE A 7 -9.95 16.55 0.12
CA ILE A 7 -8.92 17.22 -0.69
C ILE A 7 -9.19 17.05 -2.19
N ALA A 8 -9.47 15.81 -2.61
CA ALA A 8 -9.69 15.47 -4.02
C ALA A 8 -10.97 16.07 -4.63
N SER A 9 -11.96 16.42 -3.79
CA SER A 9 -13.28 16.92 -4.23
C SER A 9 -13.32 18.39 -4.65
N ASN A 10 -12.25 19.17 -4.42
CA ASN A 10 -12.19 20.56 -4.87
C ASN A 10 -11.92 20.61 -6.38
N GLN A 11 -12.73 21.39 -7.13
CA GLN A 11 -12.40 21.74 -8.51
C GLN A 11 -11.12 22.57 -8.51
N ILE A 12 -10.03 22.01 -9.04
CA ILE A 12 -8.76 22.70 -9.16
C ILE A 12 -8.83 23.56 -10.43
N ASP A 13 -8.49 24.85 -10.29
CA ASP A 13 -8.26 25.73 -11.44
C ASP A 13 -7.11 25.20 -12.30
N ASN A 14 -7.22 25.27 -13.62
CA ASN A 14 -6.20 24.77 -14.57
C ASN A 14 -4.84 25.48 -14.42
N THR A 15 -4.77 26.59 -13.69
CA THR A 15 -3.52 27.29 -13.33
C THR A 15 -2.76 26.61 -12.18
N ILE A 16 -3.46 25.90 -11.29
CA ILE A 16 -2.91 25.19 -10.13
C ILE A 16 -2.44 23.76 -10.50
N SER A 17 -2.91 23.21 -11.62
CA SER A 17 -2.53 21.85 -12.07
C SER A 17 -1.07 21.73 -12.54
N GLN A 18 -0.29 22.81 -12.55
CA GLN A 18 1.14 22.81 -12.89
C GLN A 18 2.04 23.23 -11.71
N SER A 19 1.49 23.42 -10.51
CA SER A 19 2.27 23.71 -9.30
C SER A 19 2.60 22.43 -8.52
N GLY A 20 3.44 22.54 -7.48
CA GLY A 20 3.69 21.44 -6.56
C GLY A 20 2.40 20.98 -5.89
N TYR A 21 1.52 21.91 -5.53
CA TYR A 21 0.18 21.59 -5.04
C TYR A 21 -0.63 20.75 -6.04
N GLY A 22 -0.60 21.06 -7.34
CA GLY A 22 -1.26 20.25 -8.36
C GLY A 22 -0.81 18.78 -8.35
N ALA A 23 0.50 18.54 -8.28
CA ALA A 23 1.10 17.20 -8.23
C ALA A 23 0.64 16.42 -6.98
N VAL A 24 0.59 17.08 -5.82
CA VAL A 24 0.10 16.52 -4.56
C VAL A 24 -1.36 16.08 -4.66
N ILE A 25 -2.24 16.92 -5.22
CA ILE A 25 -3.66 16.56 -5.35
C ILE A 25 -3.89 15.42 -6.34
N ASP A 26 -3.12 15.37 -7.43
CA ASP A 26 -3.21 14.28 -8.38
C ASP A 26 -2.78 12.94 -7.75
N LEU A 27 -1.75 12.94 -6.90
CA LEU A 27 -1.39 11.75 -6.12
C LEU A 27 -2.48 11.33 -5.12
N PHE A 28 -3.14 12.28 -4.44
CA PHE A 28 -4.28 11.95 -3.57
C PHE A 28 -5.45 11.34 -4.35
N ARG A 29 -5.74 11.83 -5.56
CA ARG A 29 -6.83 11.34 -6.41
C ARG A 29 -6.64 9.90 -6.85
N ASP A 30 -5.41 9.47 -7.09
CA ASP A 30 -5.11 8.10 -7.52
C ASP A 30 -5.45 7.05 -6.46
N SER A 31 -5.62 7.46 -5.20
CA SER A 31 -6.00 6.58 -4.09
C SER A 31 -7.49 6.66 -3.71
N VAL A 32 -8.29 7.46 -4.43
CA VAL A 32 -9.72 7.62 -4.13
C VAL A 32 -10.52 6.39 -4.59
N ARG A 33 -11.33 5.85 -3.68
CA ARG A 33 -12.27 4.75 -3.95
C ARG A 33 -13.51 4.83 -3.07
N GLY A 34 -14.55 4.09 -3.44
CA GLY A 34 -15.78 3.91 -2.66
C GLY A 34 -17.01 4.62 -3.24
N ASP A 35 -18.01 4.81 -2.38
CA ASP A 35 -19.35 5.21 -2.80
C ASP A 35 -19.41 6.56 -3.52
N GLY A 36 -20.06 6.56 -4.68
CA GLY A 36 -20.22 7.75 -5.53
C GLY A 36 -19.16 7.88 -6.62
N PHE A 37 -18.15 7.02 -6.65
CA PHE A 37 -17.12 7.00 -7.70
C PHE A 37 -17.36 5.88 -8.72
N THR A 38 -17.00 6.20 -9.96
CA THR A 38 -16.90 5.23 -11.06
C THR A 38 -15.43 5.17 -11.46
N THR A 39 -14.88 3.95 -11.53
CA THR A 39 -13.48 3.76 -11.91
C THR A 39 -13.24 4.10 -13.37
N SER A 40 -11.97 4.24 -13.75
CA SER A 40 -11.55 4.46 -15.15
C SER A 40 -12.05 3.37 -16.11
N SER A 41 -12.29 2.16 -15.60
CA SER A 41 -12.88 1.05 -16.35
C SER A 41 -14.41 1.09 -16.48
N GLY A 42 -15.06 2.13 -15.95
CA GLY A 42 -16.52 2.31 -16.02
C GLY A 42 -17.32 1.47 -15.02
N LYS A 43 -16.65 0.83 -14.06
CA LYS A 43 -17.30 0.03 -13.00
C LYS A 43 -17.54 0.87 -11.75
N VAL A 44 -18.49 0.43 -10.93
CA VAL A 44 -18.68 1.02 -9.60
C VAL A 44 -17.42 0.82 -8.75
N SER A 45 -17.06 1.84 -7.99
CA SER A 45 -15.93 1.78 -7.06
C SER A 45 -16.39 1.28 -5.69
N PHE A 46 -15.66 0.33 -5.11
CA PHE A 46 -15.90 -0.18 -3.76
C PHE A 46 -14.84 0.34 -2.79
N ASP A 47 -15.26 0.68 -1.56
CA ASP A 47 -14.34 0.90 -0.45
C ASP A 47 -13.80 -0.43 0.10
N LEU A 48 -12.82 -0.36 1.00
CA LEU A 48 -12.21 -1.53 1.64
C LEU A 48 -13.25 -2.45 2.28
N GLY A 49 -14.26 -1.88 2.93
CA GLY A 49 -15.32 -2.64 3.60
C GLY A 49 -16.15 -3.46 2.62
N LYS A 50 -16.56 -2.86 1.50
CA LYS A 50 -17.34 -3.55 0.46
C LYS A 50 -16.51 -4.59 -0.28
N SER A 51 -15.25 -4.30 -0.59
CA SER A 51 -14.32 -5.29 -1.14
C SER A 51 -14.16 -6.50 -0.22
N ALA A 52 -13.92 -6.27 1.07
CA ALA A 52 -13.76 -7.35 2.03
C ALA A 52 -15.03 -8.19 2.21
N LEU A 53 -16.21 -7.58 2.13
CA LEU A 53 -17.47 -8.34 2.12
C LEU A 53 -17.59 -9.25 0.89
N GLN A 54 -17.04 -8.86 -0.27
CA GLN A 54 -16.98 -9.74 -1.44
C GLN A 54 -15.98 -10.88 -1.27
N LEU A 55 -14.79 -10.59 -0.74
CA LEU A 55 -13.75 -11.58 -0.44
C LEU A 55 -14.20 -12.56 0.66
N ASN A 56 -14.99 -12.12 1.65
CA ASN A 56 -15.54 -12.96 2.72
C ASN A 56 -16.97 -13.45 2.45
N ARG A 57 -17.48 -13.40 1.20
CA ARG A 57 -18.89 -13.69 0.87
C ARG A 57 -19.39 -15.09 1.26
N SER A 58 -18.47 -16.04 1.45
CA SER A 58 -18.81 -17.40 1.90
C SER A 58 -19.33 -17.39 3.35
N GLU A 59 -18.97 -16.34 4.10
CA GLU A 59 -19.15 -16.20 5.54
C GLU A 59 -18.49 -17.32 6.37
N LEU A 60 -17.69 -18.19 5.76
CA LEU A 60 -17.12 -19.39 6.37
C LEU A 60 -15.62 -19.22 6.60
N ASN A 61 -15.19 -19.50 7.83
CA ASN A 61 -13.78 -19.56 8.23
C ASN A 61 -13.56 -20.73 9.22
N TRP A 62 -12.34 -20.86 9.75
CA TRP A 62 -11.97 -21.93 10.69
C TRP A 62 -12.65 -21.84 12.07
N ASN A 63 -13.07 -20.65 12.49
CA ASN A 63 -13.72 -20.41 13.78
C ASN A 63 -15.25 -20.52 13.73
N GLY A 64 -15.86 -20.41 12.55
CA GLY A 64 -17.30 -20.54 12.39
C GLY A 64 -17.87 -19.66 11.31
N LYS A 65 -19.10 -20.00 10.89
CA LYS A 65 -19.88 -19.13 10.03
C LYS A 65 -20.13 -17.80 10.74
N THR A 66 -19.80 -16.68 10.09
CA THR A 66 -19.94 -15.32 10.63
C THR A 66 -19.16 -15.03 11.93
N THR A 67 -18.27 -15.92 12.36
CA THR A 67 -17.37 -15.69 13.51
C THR A 67 -16.19 -14.85 13.05
N LEU A 68 -15.97 -13.67 13.61
CA LEU A 68 -15.03 -12.67 13.07
C LEU A 68 -14.10 -12.12 14.14
N GLY A 69 -12.89 -11.74 13.76
CA GLY A 69 -11.92 -11.11 14.67
C GLY A 69 -11.33 -12.05 15.72
N HIS A 70 -11.40 -13.36 15.52
CA HIS A 70 -10.88 -14.36 16.46
C HIS A 70 -9.66 -15.06 15.90
N ASP A 71 -8.63 -15.19 16.73
CA ASP A 71 -7.40 -15.91 16.43
C ASP A 71 -7.65 -17.38 16.05
N VAL A 72 -6.68 -17.99 15.36
CA VAL A 72 -6.77 -19.40 14.98
C VAL A 72 -5.40 -20.07 14.95
N ASP A 73 -5.32 -21.25 15.56
CA ASP A 73 -4.19 -22.17 15.45
C ASP A 73 -4.47 -23.20 14.34
N LEU A 74 -3.61 -23.24 13.33
CA LEU A 74 -3.74 -24.15 12.20
C LEU A 74 -2.45 -24.95 12.03
N ASN A 75 -2.56 -26.27 12.01
CA ASN A 75 -1.46 -27.11 11.57
C ASN A 75 -1.51 -27.36 10.05
N TYR A 76 -0.34 -27.47 9.41
CA TYR A 76 -0.24 -27.74 7.99
C TYR A 76 0.76 -28.85 7.68
N SER A 77 0.58 -29.53 6.55
CA SER A 77 1.41 -30.66 6.16
C SER A 77 1.64 -30.73 4.65
N PHE A 78 2.89 -30.99 4.25
CA PHE A 78 3.25 -31.31 2.87
C PHE A 78 3.07 -32.82 2.64
N LEU A 79 2.12 -33.18 1.78
CA LEU A 79 1.77 -34.58 1.56
C LEU A 79 2.90 -35.35 0.86
N ASP A 80 2.94 -36.66 1.12
CA ASP A 80 3.74 -37.63 0.38
C ASP A 80 2.85 -38.73 -0.22
N LEU A 81 3.46 -39.71 -0.89
CA LEU A 81 2.73 -40.82 -1.53
C LEU A 81 1.97 -41.70 -0.52
N GLN A 82 2.39 -41.74 0.74
CA GLN A 82 1.74 -42.54 1.77
C GLN A 82 0.57 -41.80 2.40
N SER A 83 0.66 -40.47 2.53
CA SER A 83 -0.36 -39.64 3.16
C SER A 83 -1.39 -39.05 2.22
N GLN A 84 -1.10 -38.97 0.93
CA GLN A 84 -2.10 -38.63 -0.07
C GLN A 84 -3.16 -39.76 -0.15
N LYS A 85 -4.43 -39.41 0.14
CA LYS A 85 -5.58 -40.34 0.14
C LYS A 85 -6.77 -39.86 -0.70
N SER A 86 -6.67 -38.70 -1.34
CA SER A 86 -7.77 -38.16 -2.16
C SER A 86 -7.86 -38.91 -3.48
N ASN A 87 -9.05 -39.41 -3.80
CA ASN A 87 -9.32 -40.06 -5.09
C ASN A 87 -9.45 -39.06 -6.25
N ASP A 88 -9.60 -37.77 -5.94
CA ASP A 88 -9.81 -36.70 -6.93
C ASP A 88 -8.49 -36.11 -7.44
N VAL A 89 -7.35 -36.61 -6.94
CA VAL A 89 -6.01 -36.15 -7.30
C VAL A 89 -5.31 -37.22 -8.12
N HIS A 90 -4.91 -36.85 -9.34
CA HIS A 90 -4.28 -37.78 -10.28
C HIS A 90 -2.87 -37.30 -10.67
N GLY A 91 -1.95 -38.26 -10.79
CA GLY A 91 -0.54 -37.97 -11.04
C GLY A 91 0.11 -37.17 -9.90
N PHE A 92 -0.15 -37.58 -8.66
CA PHE A 92 0.36 -36.90 -7.47
C PHE A 92 1.89 -36.82 -7.46
N ILE A 93 2.39 -35.64 -7.11
CA ILE A 93 3.81 -35.36 -6.93
C ILE A 93 3.95 -34.58 -5.62
N LYS A 94 4.87 -35.00 -4.74
CA LYS A 94 5.15 -34.26 -3.50
C LYS A 94 5.78 -32.90 -3.82
N PHE A 95 5.67 -31.95 -2.90
CA PHE A 95 6.35 -30.67 -3.04
C PHE A 95 7.88 -30.86 -3.13
N ASN A 96 8.51 -30.09 -4.00
CA ASN A 96 9.97 -29.98 -4.05
C ASN A 96 10.47 -29.01 -2.94
N PRO A 97 11.78 -28.97 -2.63
CA PRO A 97 12.30 -28.09 -1.58
C PRO A 97 12.01 -26.59 -1.79
N GLU A 98 12.01 -26.13 -3.04
CA GLU A 98 11.72 -24.73 -3.38
C GLU A 98 10.26 -24.39 -3.06
N GLN A 99 9.32 -25.22 -3.51
CA GLN A 99 7.90 -25.08 -3.19
C GLN A 99 7.65 -25.10 -1.67
N VAL A 100 8.35 -25.97 -0.91
CA VAL A 100 8.25 -26.01 0.56
C VAL A 100 8.66 -24.66 1.16
N THR A 101 9.83 -24.13 0.77
CA THR A 101 10.34 -22.84 1.29
C THR A 101 9.39 -21.69 0.93
N GLN A 102 9.00 -21.58 -0.34
CA GLN A 102 8.14 -20.50 -0.84
C GLN A 102 6.72 -20.56 -0.25
N THR A 103 6.22 -21.76 0.06
CA THR A 103 4.96 -21.93 0.81
C THR A 103 5.08 -21.41 2.22
N LYS A 104 6.19 -21.71 2.92
CA LYS A 104 6.39 -21.23 4.30
C LYS A 104 6.42 -19.70 4.36
N PHE A 105 7.07 -19.06 3.39
CA PHE A 105 7.03 -17.59 3.30
C PHE A 105 5.63 -17.06 2.96
N SER A 106 4.82 -17.81 2.19
CA SER A 106 3.42 -17.44 1.92
C SER A 106 2.51 -17.63 3.14
N LEU A 107 2.74 -18.67 3.95
CA LEU A 107 2.06 -18.84 5.24
C LEU A 107 2.47 -17.71 6.20
N GLN A 108 3.76 -17.39 6.24
CA GLN A 108 4.30 -16.29 7.05
C GLN A 108 3.66 -14.95 6.68
N SER A 109 3.47 -14.64 5.39
CA SER A 109 2.86 -13.37 4.98
C SER A 109 1.38 -13.26 5.39
N TRP A 110 0.64 -14.37 5.45
CA TRP A 110 -0.71 -14.37 6.02
C TRP A 110 -0.71 -14.21 7.55
N SER A 111 0.20 -14.87 8.27
CA SER A 111 0.31 -14.74 9.73
C SER A 111 0.89 -13.40 10.18
N ASP A 112 1.67 -12.73 9.33
CA ASP A 112 2.17 -11.38 9.60
C ASP A 112 1.01 -10.38 9.73
N VAL A 113 -0.07 -10.55 8.95
CA VAL A 113 -1.12 -9.54 8.86
C VAL A 113 -2.35 -9.85 9.72
N ALA A 114 -2.53 -11.09 10.17
CA ALA A 114 -3.67 -11.52 10.97
C ALA A 114 -3.29 -12.55 12.04
N ASN A 115 -4.13 -12.70 13.09
CA ASN A 115 -3.87 -13.60 14.22
C ASN A 115 -4.05 -15.08 13.84
N ILE A 116 -3.14 -15.58 13.01
CA ILE A 116 -3.13 -16.94 12.50
C ILE A 116 -1.79 -17.56 12.88
N HIS A 117 -1.82 -18.67 13.61
CA HIS A 117 -0.61 -19.37 14.03
C HIS A 117 -0.47 -20.68 13.26
N PHE A 118 0.56 -20.77 12.43
CA PHE A 118 0.83 -21.95 11.62
C PHE A 118 1.86 -22.88 12.27
N THR A 119 1.53 -24.17 12.37
CA THR A 119 2.47 -25.21 12.85
C THR A 119 2.63 -26.33 11.82
N GLU A 120 3.85 -26.59 11.37
CA GLU A 120 4.13 -27.73 10.49
C GLU A 120 4.02 -29.06 11.26
N VAL A 121 3.32 -30.04 10.69
CA VAL A 121 3.26 -31.42 11.19
C VAL A 121 3.73 -32.40 10.11
N GLY A 122 4.07 -33.63 10.51
CA GLY A 122 4.57 -34.65 9.60
C GLY A 122 3.56 -35.01 8.50
N PRO A 123 4.02 -35.62 7.39
CA PRO A 123 3.18 -35.95 6.24
C PRO A 123 2.02 -36.87 6.59
N THR A 124 2.17 -37.76 7.56
CA THR A 124 1.17 -38.76 7.96
C THR A 124 0.28 -38.32 9.13
N GLU A 125 0.55 -37.15 9.73
CA GLU A 125 -0.25 -36.59 10.81
C GLU A 125 -1.49 -35.88 10.26
N LYS A 126 -2.55 -35.78 11.07
CA LYS A 126 -3.73 -35.02 10.66
C LYS A 126 -3.39 -33.52 10.66
N ALA A 127 -3.56 -32.87 9.51
CA ALA A 127 -3.38 -31.43 9.35
C ALA A 127 -4.70 -30.72 8.97
N ASN A 128 -4.86 -29.47 9.37
CA ASN A 128 -5.94 -28.59 8.94
C ASN A 128 -5.77 -28.26 7.45
N ILE A 129 -4.55 -27.89 7.05
CA ILE A 129 -4.20 -27.54 5.67
C ILE A 129 -3.20 -28.56 5.13
N THR A 130 -3.53 -29.24 4.04
CA THR A 130 -2.60 -30.15 3.36
C THR A 130 -2.22 -29.63 1.99
N LEU A 131 -0.96 -29.77 1.61
CA LEU A 131 -0.45 -29.27 0.32
C LEU A 131 0.13 -30.41 -0.53
N GLY A 132 -0.10 -30.35 -1.84
CA GLY A 132 0.44 -31.34 -2.77
C GLY A 132 0.33 -30.93 -4.23
N ASN A 133 1.08 -31.59 -5.10
CA ASN A 133 0.96 -31.36 -6.55
C ASN A 133 0.14 -32.45 -7.23
N TYR A 134 -0.43 -32.10 -8.38
CA TYR A 134 -1.06 -33.01 -9.33
C TYR A 134 -0.49 -32.77 -10.73
N SER A 135 -0.66 -33.72 -11.64
CA SER A 135 -0.21 -33.57 -13.04
C SER A 135 -1.20 -34.11 -14.06
N LEU A 136 -2.20 -34.88 -13.62
CA LEU A 136 -3.18 -35.50 -14.48
C LEU A 136 -4.61 -35.09 -14.12
N THR A 137 -5.49 -35.16 -15.11
CA THR A 137 -6.94 -35.15 -14.95
C THR A 137 -7.46 -36.54 -14.57
N ALA A 138 -8.74 -36.65 -14.21
CA ALA A 138 -9.37 -37.92 -13.84
C ALA A 138 -9.38 -38.98 -14.96
N ASP A 139 -9.36 -38.57 -16.21
CA ASP A 139 -9.25 -39.42 -17.40
C ASP A 139 -7.79 -39.71 -17.81
N GLY A 140 -6.81 -39.27 -17.01
CA GLY A 140 -5.39 -39.55 -17.21
C GLY A 140 -4.71 -38.67 -18.26
N GLN A 141 -5.34 -37.57 -18.69
CA GLN A 141 -4.71 -36.56 -19.56
C GLN A 141 -3.87 -35.59 -18.73
N LEU A 142 -2.98 -34.83 -19.37
CA LEU A 142 -2.25 -33.77 -18.69
C LEU A 142 -3.21 -32.68 -18.19
N ALA A 143 -3.06 -32.30 -16.93
CA ALA A 143 -3.84 -31.21 -16.33
C ALA A 143 -3.49 -29.86 -16.97
N GLY A 144 -4.53 -29.05 -17.24
CA GLY A 144 -4.40 -27.71 -17.84
C GLY A 144 -4.60 -26.51 -16.90
N GLY A 145 -5.18 -26.70 -15.70
CA GLY A 145 -5.31 -25.63 -14.69
C GLY A 145 -3.98 -25.33 -13.97
N GLN A 146 -3.90 -24.27 -13.16
CA GLN A 146 -2.67 -23.98 -12.40
C GLN A 146 -2.70 -24.52 -10.98
N ALA A 147 -3.77 -24.23 -10.24
CA ALA A 147 -3.96 -24.72 -8.89
C ALA A 147 -5.45 -24.70 -8.54
N TYR A 148 -5.79 -25.31 -7.41
CA TYR A 148 -7.11 -25.19 -6.79
C TYR A 148 -7.06 -25.55 -5.31
N THR A 149 -8.00 -24.99 -4.56
CA THR A 149 -8.25 -25.30 -3.16
C THR A 149 -9.56 -26.06 -3.00
N SER A 150 -9.53 -27.12 -2.19
CA SER A 150 -10.71 -27.91 -1.83
C SER A 150 -10.89 -27.90 -0.33
N SER A 151 -12.02 -27.38 0.13
CA SER A 151 -12.37 -27.31 1.55
C SER A 151 -13.60 -28.16 1.84
N SER A 152 -13.56 -28.86 2.96
CA SER A 152 -14.72 -29.50 3.57
C SER A 152 -15.25 -28.65 4.70
N TYR A 153 -16.56 -28.78 4.99
CA TYR A 153 -17.23 -27.96 5.98
C TYR A 153 -17.97 -28.83 6.99
N THR A 154 -18.01 -28.39 8.25
CA THR A 154 -18.86 -29.02 9.25
C THR A 154 -20.34 -28.75 8.93
N SER A 155 -21.19 -29.75 9.19
CA SER A 155 -22.63 -29.62 8.98
C SER A 155 -23.29 -28.77 10.08
N GLY A 156 -24.32 -28.01 9.72
CA GLY A 156 -25.19 -27.30 10.66
C GLY A 156 -25.18 -25.77 10.49
N PRO A 157 -25.98 -25.04 11.28
CA PRO A 157 -26.13 -23.59 11.16
C PRO A 157 -24.85 -22.80 11.47
N ASN A 158 -23.94 -23.39 12.27
CA ASN A 158 -22.64 -22.82 12.63
C ASN A 158 -21.50 -23.56 11.90
N GLY A 159 -21.72 -23.92 10.62
CA GLY A 159 -20.71 -24.59 9.80
C GLY A 159 -19.39 -23.83 9.80
N ARG A 160 -18.28 -24.54 9.73
CA ARG A 160 -16.93 -23.97 9.64
C ARG A 160 -16.09 -24.77 8.65
N ILE A 161 -14.96 -24.22 8.23
CA ILE A 161 -13.95 -25.00 7.53
C ILE A 161 -13.51 -26.13 8.47
N ALA A 162 -13.59 -27.37 7.98
CA ALA A 162 -13.27 -28.57 8.75
C ALA A 162 -11.86 -29.07 8.44
N ASP A 163 -11.54 -29.21 7.15
CA ASP A 163 -10.25 -29.61 6.61
C ASP A 163 -10.12 -29.01 5.20
N THR A 164 -8.92 -28.57 4.80
CA THR A 164 -8.64 -28.00 3.48
C THR A 164 -7.40 -28.63 2.84
N SER A 165 -7.45 -28.84 1.52
CA SER A 165 -6.30 -29.23 0.71
C SER A 165 -6.07 -28.24 -0.44
N THR A 166 -4.82 -27.82 -0.63
CA THR A 166 -4.39 -26.99 -1.76
C THR A 166 -3.56 -27.82 -2.74
N TRP A 167 -3.88 -27.71 -4.03
CA TRP A 167 -3.35 -28.57 -5.08
C TRP A 167 -2.77 -27.75 -6.24
N TYR A 168 -1.56 -28.08 -6.66
CA TYR A 168 -0.82 -27.29 -7.66
C TYR A 168 -0.39 -28.15 -8.85
N ASN A 169 -0.56 -27.64 -10.07
CA ASN A 169 -0.28 -28.39 -11.27
C ASN A 169 1.23 -28.40 -11.57
N TYR A 170 1.86 -29.54 -11.35
CA TYR A 170 3.29 -29.73 -11.54
C TYR A 170 3.74 -29.61 -13.00
N ASN A 171 2.81 -29.61 -13.97
CA ASN A 171 3.14 -29.38 -15.37
C ASN A 171 3.53 -27.92 -15.65
N MET A 172 3.20 -26.98 -14.76
CA MET A 172 3.50 -25.55 -14.93
C MET A 172 4.89 -25.20 -14.36
N ASP A 173 5.71 -24.50 -15.15
CA ASP A 173 7.07 -24.11 -14.75
C ASP A 173 7.07 -23.22 -13.50
N ASN A 174 6.15 -22.25 -13.45
CA ASN A 174 5.99 -21.33 -12.32
C ASN A 174 5.63 -22.06 -11.00
N ILE A 175 4.88 -23.17 -11.07
CA ILE A 175 4.55 -23.99 -9.91
C ILE A 175 5.76 -24.79 -9.43
N ARG A 176 6.63 -25.23 -10.34
CA ARG A 176 7.85 -25.96 -9.99
C ARG A 176 8.96 -25.05 -9.47
N GLU A 177 9.03 -23.82 -9.96
CA GLU A 177 10.08 -22.84 -9.66
C GLU A 177 9.53 -21.51 -9.09
N PRO A 178 8.77 -21.53 -7.98
CA PRO A 178 8.10 -20.35 -7.44
C PRO A 178 9.04 -19.29 -6.84
N GLU A 179 10.33 -19.60 -6.59
CA GLU A 179 11.32 -18.61 -6.15
C GLU A 179 11.75 -17.71 -7.32
N LYS A 180 11.79 -18.26 -8.54
CA LYS A 180 12.25 -17.55 -9.74
C LYS A 180 11.11 -16.97 -10.56
N MET A 181 9.91 -17.50 -10.41
CA MET A 181 8.73 -17.10 -11.16
C MET A 181 7.65 -16.61 -10.20
N GLU A 182 7.52 -15.29 -10.08
CA GLU A 182 6.64 -14.61 -9.12
C GLU A 182 5.19 -15.10 -9.17
N TYR A 183 4.68 -15.44 -10.36
CA TYR A 183 3.33 -15.99 -10.51
C TYR A 183 3.13 -17.31 -9.73
N GLY A 184 4.19 -18.11 -9.59
CA GLY A 184 4.19 -19.31 -8.75
C GLY A 184 3.99 -18.98 -7.28
N ARG A 185 4.73 -17.98 -6.77
CA ARG A 185 4.58 -17.49 -5.40
C ARG A 185 3.23 -16.81 -5.15
N LEU A 186 2.74 -16.01 -6.09
CA LEU A 186 1.37 -15.48 -6.11
C LEU A 186 0.36 -16.61 -5.97
N THR A 187 0.49 -17.68 -6.76
CA THR A 187 -0.44 -18.82 -6.74
C THR A 187 -0.43 -19.55 -5.40
N LEU A 188 0.75 -19.75 -4.78
CA LEU A 188 0.85 -20.31 -3.43
C LEU A 188 0.08 -19.46 -2.41
N ALA A 189 0.31 -18.14 -2.40
CA ALA A 189 -0.35 -17.22 -1.47
C ALA A 189 -1.87 -17.16 -1.72
N HIS A 190 -2.30 -17.16 -2.98
CA HIS A 190 -3.70 -17.14 -3.41
C HIS A 190 -4.47 -18.38 -2.91
N GLU A 191 -3.96 -19.58 -3.15
CA GLU A 191 -4.63 -20.81 -2.70
C GLU A 191 -4.64 -20.93 -1.17
N LEU A 192 -3.62 -20.40 -0.49
CA LEU A 192 -3.65 -20.27 0.96
C LEU A 192 -4.73 -19.28 1.43
N GLY A 193 -4.97 -18.18 0.71
CA GLY A 193 -6.09 -17.27 0.95
C GLY A 193 -7.44 -17.99 0.88
N HIS A 194 -7.65 -18.84 -0.13
CA HIS A 194 -8.81 -19.74 -0.19
C HIS A 194 -8.88 -20.68 1.00
N ALA A 195 -7.76 -21.29 1.39
CA ALA A 195 -7.72 -22.21 2.52
C ALA A 195 -8.03 -21.53 3.86
N LEU A 196 -7.86 -20.22 3.94
CA LEU A 196 -8.22 -19.38 5.08
C LEU A 196 -9.65 -18.80 4.99
N GLY A 197 -10.40 -19.08 3.91
CA GLY A 197 -11.80 -18.70 3.77
C GLY A 197 -12.05 -17.47 2.88
N LEU A 198 -11.02 -16.93 2.22
CA LEU A 198 -11.20 -15.89 1.21
C LEU A 198 -11.76 -16.49 -0.09
N SER A 199 -12.55 -15.71 -0.80
CA SER A 199 -13.07 -16.01 -2.12
C SER A 199 -12.39 -15.09 -3.15
N HIS A 200 -12.47 -15.41 -4.44
CA HIS A 200 -12.18 -14.39 -5.47
C HIS A 200 -13.06 -13.16 -5.25
N PRO A 201 -12.68 -11.93 -5.63
CA PRO A 201 -13.52 -10.73 -5.52
C PRO A 201 -14.94 -10.80 -6.10
N ALA A 202 -15.20 -11.67 -7.07
CA ALA A 202 -16.57 -11.94 -7.55
C ALA A 202 -16.79 -13.41 -7.90
N ASN A 203 -18.01 -13.76 -8.34
CA ASN A 203 -18.39 -15.13 -8.65
C ASN A 203 -17.97 -15.53 -10.06
N TYR A 204 -16.67 -15.73 -10.24
CA TYR A 204 -16.06 -16.28 -11.44
C TYR A 204 -15.03 -17.35 -11.06
N ASN A 205 -14.82 -18.33 -11.94
CA ASN A 205 -13.81 -19.37 -11.79
C ASN A 205 -13.05 -19.61 -13.10
N ALA A 206 -11.88 -20.25 -13.02
CA ALA A 206 -11.08 -20.57 -14.19
C ALA A 206 -11.84 -21.48 -15.17
N GLY A 207 -11.55 -21.35 -16.48
CA GLY A 207 -12.12 -22.21 -17.52
C GLY A 207 -13.54 -21.88 -17.99
N GLN A 208 -14.14 -20.78 -17.52
CA GLN A 208 -15.50 -20.36 -17.90
C GLN A 208 -15.54 -19.25 -18.98
N GLY A 209 -14.37 -18.87 -19.55
CA GLY A 209 -14.28 -17.81 -20.56
C GLY A 209 -14.58 -16.41 -20.02
N ASN A 210 -14.28 -16.17 -18.74
CA ASN A 210 -14.60 -14.94 -18.04
C ASN A 210 -13.71 -13.77 -18.51
N THR A 211 -14.26 -12.55 -18.48
CA THR A 211 -13.51 -11.31 -18.74
C THR A 211 -13.80 -10.27 -17.65
N PHE A 212 -12.83 -9.40 -17.39
CA PHE A 212 -13.01 -8.31 -16.42
C PHE A 212 -14.26 -7.47 -16.73
N ALA A 213 -14.44 -7.07 -17.98
CA ALA A 213 -15.59 -6.26 -18.41
C ALA A 213 -16.94 -6.90 -18.03
N LYS A 214 -17.06 -8.21 -18.16
CA LYS A 214 -18.31 -8.94 -17.94
C LYS A 214 -18.50 -9.41 -16.50
N ASP A 215 -17.44 -9.90 -15.87
CA ASP A 215 -17.57 -10.76 -14.69
C ASP A 215 -17.02 -10.12 -13.40
N ALA A 216 -16.20 -9.06 -13.49
CA ALA A 216 -15.82 -8.26 -12.32
C ALA A 216 -16.98 -7.37 -11.86
N VAL A 217 -17.30 -7.39 -10.57
CA VAL A 217 -18.45 -6.67 -9.98
C VAL A 217 -18.15 -5.20 -9.71
N TYR A 218 -16.90 -4.88 -9.38
CA TYR A 218 -16.43 -3.54 -9.02
C TYR A 218 -15.07 -3.27 -9.67
N GLY A 219 -14.65 -2.00 -9.75
CA GLY A 219 -13.47 -1.62 -10.50
C GLY A 219 -12.14 -2.01 -9.86
N GLU A 220 -12.12 -2.15 -8.53
CA GLU A 220 -10.96 -2.57 -7.73
C GLU A 220 -10.80 -4.10 -7.65
N ASP A 221 -11.61 -4.89 -8.37
CA ASP A 221 -11.37 -6.31 -8.56
C ASP A 221 -10.20 -6.50 -9.54
N THR A 222 -8.98 -6.28 -9.07
CA THR A 222 -7.73 -6.48 -9.83
C THR A 222 -6.58 -6.86 -8.90
N ARG A 223 -5.48 -7.31 -9.49
CA ARG A 223 -4.20 -7.57 -8.80
C ARG A 223 -3.46 -6.31 -8.35
N GLN A 224 -4.05 -5.12 -8.52
CA GLN A 224 -3.61 -3.93 -7.77
C GLN A 224 -4.05 -4.02 -6.30
N PHE A 225 -5.25 -4.58 -6.04
CA PHE A 225 -5.88 -4.51 -4.72
C PHE A 225 -5.93 -5.86 -4.00
N SER A 226 -6.03 -6.97 -4.75
CA SER A 226 -6.20 -8.31 -4.19
C SER A 226 -5.47 -9.37 -5.02
N ILE A 227 -4.64 -10.17 -4.37
CA ILE A 227 -4.05 -11.38 -4.98
C ILE A 227 -5.12 -12.43 -5.27
N MET A 228 -6.31 -12.32 -4.68
CA MET A 228 -7.46 -13.19 -4.96
C MET A 228 -8.13 -12.86 -6.31
N SER A 229 -7.76 -11.76 -6.98
CA SER A 229 -8.28 -11.42 -8.30
C SER A 229 -7.61 -12.20 -9.43
N TYR A 230 -8.36 -12.42 -10.51
CA TYR A 230 -7.85 -12.97 -11.77
C TYR A 230 -7.44 -11.89 -12.76
N TRP A 231 -7.78 -10.64 -12.48
CA TRP A 231 -7.65 -9.55 -13.42
C TRP A 231 -6.35 -8.78 -13.19
N ASP A 232 -5.67 -8.46 -14.27
CA ASP A 232 -4.42 -7.71 -14.21
C ASP A 232 -4.63 -6.32 -13.62
N ALA A 233 -3.59 -5.80 -12.95
CA ALA A 233 -3.61 -4.52 -12.27
C ALA A 233 -3.94 -3.33 -13.20
N TRP A 234 -3.60 -3.43 -14.49
CA TRP A 234 -3.90 -2.37 -15.48
C TRP A 234 -5.39 -2.13 -15.72
N GLN A 235 -6.26 -3.11 -15.40
CA GLN A 235 -7.72 -2.93 -15.49
C GLN A 235 -8.25 -1.85 -14.53
N SER A 236 -7.48 -1.52 -13.48
CA SER A 236 -7.76 -0.44 -12.54
C SER A 236 -6.78 0.74 -12.66
N GLY A 237 -5.90 0.74 -13.66
CA GLY A 237 -5.01 1.86 -13.98
C GLY A 237 -3.60 1.79 -13.39
N ALA A 238 -3.25 0.70 -12.70
CA ALA A 238 -1.89 0.37 -12.27
C ALA A 238 -1.04 -0.20 -13.42
N ASP A 239 0.27 -0.25 -13.25
CA ASP A 239 1.17 -0.91 -14.21
C ASP A 239 2.31 -1.60 -13.43
N HIS A 240 2.21 -2.92 -13.36
CA HIS A 240 3.20 -3.75 -12.65
C HIS A 240 4.24 -4.34 -13.60
N GLN A 241 4.24 -3.98 -14.89
CA GLN A 241 5.22 -4.41 -15.90
C GLN A 241 5.47 -5.93 -15.98
N GLY A 242 4.48 -6.75 -15.60
CA GLY A 242 4.58 -8.20 -15.59
C GLY A 242 5.07 -8.81 -14.27
N HIS A 243 5.32 -7.99 -13.26
CA HIS A 243 5.58 -8.42 -11.89
C HIS A 243 4.28 -8.73 -11.14
N TYR A 244 4.39 -9.59 -10.12
CA TYR A 244 3.26 -10.05 -9.30
C TYR A 244 3.57 -9.94 -7.82
N ALA A 245 2.56 -9.53 -7.04
CA ALA A 245 2.65 -9.57 -5.59
C ALA A 245 2.77 -11.01 -5.08
N SER A 246 3.70 -11.23 -4.15
CA SER A 246 3.93 -12.52 -3.46
C SER A 246 3.26 -12.60 -2.09
N THR A 247 2.62 -11.52 -1.64
CA THR A 247 2.00 -11.36 -0.32
C THR A 247 0.59 -10.76 -0.45
N PRO A 248 -0.26 -10.87 0.59
CA PRO A 248 -1.58 -10.24 0.60
C PRO A 248 -1.52 -8.74 0.28
N LEU A 249 -2.42 -8.27 -0.58
CA LEU A 249 -2.56 -6.85 -0.93
C LEU A 249 -3.63 -6.17 -0.07
N VAL A 250 -3.84 -4.85 -0.25
CA VAL A 250 -4.63 -4.01 0.65
C VAL A 250 -6.05 -4.56 0.96
N ASP A 251 -6.78 -5.09 -0.04
CA ASP A 251 -8.11 -5.65 0.17
C ASP A 251 -8.04 -7.03 0.85
N ASP A 252 -6.98 -7.80 0.58
CA ASP A 252 -6.74 -9.11 1.21
C ASP A 252 -6.42 -8.96 2.69
N ILE A 253 -5.55 -8.02 3.04
CA ILE A 253 -5.16 -7.70 4.41
C ILE A 253 -6.41 -7.31 5.21
N PHE A 254 -7.21 -6.38 4.70
CA PHE A 254 -8.44 -5.99 5.38
C PHE A 254 -9.41 -7.18 5.53
N ALA A 255 -9.59 -7.99 4.49
CA ALA A 255 -10.49 -9.13 4.50
C ALA A 255 -10.05 -10.24 5.46
N ILE A 256 -8.75 -10.53 5.55
CA ILE A 256 -8.24 -11.59 6.43
C ILE A 256 -8.25 -11.14 7.90
N GLN A 257 -7.92 -9.88 8.18
CA GLN A 257 -8.05 -9.27 9.50
C GLN A 257 -9.51 -9.25 9.97
N ARG A 258 -10.46 -9.06 9.05
CA ARG A 258 -11.87 -9.17 9.37
C ARG A 258 -12.25 -10.57 9.85
N LEU A 259 -11.64 -11.62 9.31
CA LEU A 259 -11.89 -13.00 9.73
C LEU A 259 -11.20 -13.33 11.07
N TYR A 260 -9.91 -13.00 11.20
CA TYR A 260 -9.07 -13.52 12.29
C TYR A 260 -8.52 -12.47 13.27
N GLY A 261 -8.80 -11.19 13.03
CA GLY A 261 -8.22 -10.08 13.78
C GLY A 261 -6.85 -9.69 13.25
N ALA A 262 -6.50 -8.41 13.38
CA ALA A 262 -5.20 -7.88 13.01
C ALA A 262 -4.10 -8.38 13.95
N ASN A 263 -2.93 -8.72 13.40
CA ASN A 263 -1.77 -9.11 14.19
C ASN A 263 -0.97 -7.89 14.62
N MET A 264 -1.12 -7.51 15.88
CA MET A 264 -0.47 -6.32 16.46
C MET A 264 0.93 -6.61 17.03
N ASP A 265 1.46 -7.83 16.86
CA ASP A 265 2.82 -8.20 17.27
C ASP A 265 3.82 -8.17 16.11
N THR A 266 3.34 -7.93 14.89
CA THR A 266 4.19 -7.93 13.69
C THR A 266 4.76 -6.55 13.48
N ARG A 267 6.10 -6.45 13.50
CA ARG A 267 6.84 -5.22 13.17
C ARG A 267 6.37 -4.08 14.09
N THR A 268 6.87 -4.10 15.32
CA THR A 268 6.49 -3.14 16.38
C THR A 268 7.65 -2.21 16.74
N GLU A 269 8.72 -2.34 15.97
CA GLU A 269 9.99 -1.65 16.08
C GLU A 269 10.17 -0.80 14.82
N ASP A 270 11.12 0.15 14.84
CA ASP A 270 11.37 0.99 13.67
C ASP A 270 11.80 0.14 12.45
N ASN A 271 10.92 0.07 11.45
CA ASN A 271 11.09 -0.78 10.28
C ASN A 271 11.39 0.03 9.01
N ILE A 272 12.30 -0.51 8.19
CA ILE A 272 12.64 0.05 6.87
C ILE A 272 12.11 -0.89 5.80
N TYR A 273 11.31 -0.34 4.89
CA TYR A 273 10.75 -1.02 3.73
C TYR A 273 11.41 -0.49 2.46
N GLY A 274 11.80 -1.38 1.54
CA GLY A 274 12.52 -1.02 0.33
C GLY A 274 14.02 -1.29 0.43
N PHE A 275 14.85 -0.33 0.04
CA PHE A 275 16.30 -0.41 0.24
C PHE A 275 16.62 -0.42 1.72
N ASN A 276 17.78 -1.00 2.09
CA ASN A 276 18.24 -1.08 3.48
C ASN A 276 17.24 -1.76 4.45
N SER A 277 16.30 -2.55 3.90
CA SER A 277 15.20 -3.13 4.65
C SER A 277 15.67 -4.04 5.79
N ASN A 278 15.01 -3.91 6.95
CA ASN A 278 15.24 -4.75 8.13
C ASN A 278 14.09 -5.75 8.39
N THR A 279 13.09 -5.79 7.51
CA THR A 279 11.85 -6.57 7.67
C THR A 279 12.06 -8.10 7.67
N GLN A 280 13.20 -8.56 7.15
CA GLN A 280 13.45 -9.98 6.88
C GLN A 280 12.33 -10.61 6.03
N ARG A 281 11.80 -9.86 5.06
CA ARG A 281 10.83 -10.32 4.07
C ARG A 281 11.33 -9.99 2.68
N ASP A 282 11.44 -11.03 1.84
CA ASP A 282 11.82 -10.91 0.43
C ASP A 282 10.98 -9.89 -0.36
N SER A 283 9.71 -9.79 0.00
CA SER A 283 8.70 -8.98 -0.69
C SER A 283 8.80 -7.49 -0.34
N PHE A 284 9.52 -7.15 0.74
CA PHE A 284 9.73 -5.78 1.22
C PHE A 284 11.20 -5.32 1.14
N THR A 285 12.10 -6.13 0.58
CA THR A 285 13.52 -5.81 0.44
C THR A 285 13.87 -5.53 -1.02
N LEU A 286 14.49 -4.37 -1.26
CA LEU A 286 15.14 -4.00 -2.51
C LEU A 286 16.65 -4.03 -2.29
N THR A 287 17.37 -4.76 -3.14
CA THR A 287 18.81 -4.97 -3.04
C THR A 287 19.58 -4.17 -4.09
N ASP A 288 18.98 -3.92 -5.24
CA ASP A 288 19.51 -3.03 -6.26
C ASP A 288 18.40 -2.36 -7.08
N SER A 289 18.77 -1.39 -7.91
CA SER A 289 17.85 -0.53 -8.66
C SER A 289 17.06 -1.24 -9.77
N SER A 290 17.37 -2.51 -10.07
CA SER A 290 16.61 -3.34 -10.99
C SER A 290 15.53 -4.18 -10.32
N ASP A 291 15.54 -4.28 -8.98
CA ASP A 291 14.48 -4.96 -8.26
C ASP A 291 13.15 -4.23 -8.48
N GLN A 292 12.12 -4.98 -8.83
CA GLN A 292 10.75 -4.51 -9.02
C GLN A 292 9.84 -5.31 -8.10
N LYS A 293 9.12 -4.64 -7.21
CA LYS A 293 8.27 -5.28 -6.18
C LYS A 293 6.87 -4.69 -6.19
N VAL A 294 5.90 -5.56 -5.91
CA VAL A 294 4.49 -5.21 -5.70
C VAL A 294 4.10 -5.71 -4.33
N PHE A 295 3.69 -4.80 -3.43
CA PHE A 295 3.36 -5.16 -2.05
C PHE A 295 2.41 -4.19 -1.37
N SER A 296 1.76 -4.66 -0.31
CA SER A 296 1.03 -3.83 0.66
C SER A 296 1.67 -4.01 2.02
N VAL A 297 1.94 -2.91 2.72
CA VAL A 297 2.56 -2.94 4.05
C VAL A 297 1.52 -3.13 5.13
N TRP A 298 1.81 -4.04 6.05
CA TRP A 298 1.18 -4.12 7.37
C TRP A 298 2.28 -3.86 8.39
N ASP A 299 2.06 -2.92 9.30
CA ASP A 299 2.97 -2.58 10.38
C ASP A 299 2.12 -2.29 11.63
N ALA A 300 2.57 -2.77 12.80
CA ALA A 300 1.81 -2.63 14.04
C ALA A 300 2.32 -1.50 14.94
N GLY A 301 3.44 -0.87 14.59
CA GLY A 301 3.94 0.34 15.22
C GLY A 301 5.47 0.45 15.18
N GLY A 302 5.97 1.60 15.59
CA GLY A 302 7.37 1.96 15.37
C GLY A 302 7.42 3.36 14.79
N ILE A 303 8.60 3.78 14.35
CA ILE A 303 8.77 4.90 13.42
C ILE A 303 9.37 4.31 12.15
N ASP A 304 8.54 4.19 11.13
CA ASP A 304 8.82 3.38 9.95
C ASP A 304 9.19 4.22 8.75
N THR A 305 9.99 3.64 7.85
CA THR A 305 10.54 4.35 6.70
C THR A 305 10.31 3.58 5.41
N PHE A 306 9.74 4.25 4.42
CA PHE A 306 9.84 3.86 3.02
C PHE A 306 11.14 4.38 2.44
N ASP A 307 12.11 3.49 2.24
CA ASP A 307 13.41 3.82 1.63
C ASP A 307 13.42 3.36 0.17
N PHE A 308 13.23 4.30 -0.75
CA PHE A 308 13.28 4.07 -2.19
C PHE A 308 14.48 4.78 -2.84
N SER A 309 15.52 5.03 -2.05
CA SER A 309 16.70 5.84 -2.42
C SER A 309 17.55 5.28 -3.55
N GLY A 310 17.50 3.97 -3.78
CA GLY A 310 18.29 3.32 -4.83
C GLY A 310 17.73 3.51 -6.25
N TYR A 311 16.54 4.11 -6.42
CA TYR A 311 15.96 4.36 -7.73
C TYR A 311 16.38 5.71 -8.33
N SER A 312 16.27 5.80 -9.66
CA SER A 312 16.63 7.00 -10.46
C SER A 312 15.52 7.46 -11.42
N VAL A 313 14.36 6.81 -11.32
CA VAL A 313 13.16 7.18 -12.06
C VAL A 313 12.29 8.02 -11.15
N ASP A 314 11.50 8.93 -11.72
CA ASP A 314 10.53 9.73 -10.98
C ASP A 314 9.55 8.81 -10.22
N GLN A 315 9.34 9.10 -8.94
CA GLN A 315 8.50 8.33 -8.02
C GLN A 315 7.35 9.18 -7.47
N ARG A 316 6.29 8.53 -7.03
CA ARG A 316 5.20 9.18 -6.28
C ARG A 316 4.92 8.38 -5.03
N ILE A 317 5.32 8.90 -3.88
CA ILE A 317 5.30 8.20 -2.60
C ILE A 317 4.25 8.85 -1.71
N ASN A 318 3.26 8.07 -1.29
CA ASN A 318 2.17 8.51 -0.43
C ASN A 318 2.15 7.69 0.87
N LEU A 319 2.30 8.37 2.00
CA LEU A 319 2.33 7.77 3.34
C LEU A 319 0.96 7.69 4.02
N GLU A 320 -0.13 8.12 3.36
CA GLU A 320 -1.48 7.94 3.89
C GLU A 320 -1.89 6.46 3.92
N GLU A 321 -2.60 6.06 4.96
CA GLU A 321 -3.19 4.71 5.04
C GLU A 321 -4.10 4.40 3.83
N ALA A 322 -4.07 3.16 3.37
CA ALA A 322 -4.83 2.68 2.20
C ALA A 322 -4.52 3.41 0.88
N ALA A 323 -3.46 4.24 0.83
CA ALA A 323 -3.01 4.89 -0.39
C ALA A 323 -2.06 4.00 -1.20
N PHE A 324 -1.84 4.42 -2.44
CA PHE A 324 -0.92 3.79 -3.38
C PHE A 324 0.22 4.74 -3.77
N SER A 325 1.37 4.13 -4.04
CA SER A 325 2.59 4.78 -4.49
C SER A 325 3.08 4.17 -5.81
N ASP A 326 3.73 4.99 -6.62
CA ASP A 326 4.45 4.62 -7.83
C ASP A 326 5.95 4.56 -7.48
N VAL A 327 6.52 3.36 -7.46
CA VAL A 327 7.88 3.13 -6.96
C VAL A 327 8.67 2.29 -7.96
N GLY A 328 9.92 2.68 -8.22
CA GLY A 328 10.82 1.89 -9.08
C GLY A 328 10.35 1.77 -10.55
N GLY A 329 9.60 2.77 -11.04
CA GLY A 329 9.13 2.84 -12.42
C GLY A 329 7.86 2.03 -12.70
N LEU A 330 7.30 1.41 -11.66
CA LEU A 330 5.98 0.79 -11.69
C LEU A 330 4.93 1.83 -11.28
N LYS A 331 3.65 1.50 -11.49
CA LYS A 331 2.53 2.36 -11.12
C LYS A 331 1.59 1.64 -10.16
N ALA A 332 1.27 2.28 -9.04
CA ALA A 332 0.44 1.78 -7.95
C ALA A 332 0.82 0.36 -7.52
N ASN A 333 2.11 0.12 -7.31
CA ASN A 333 2.68 -1.16 -6.93
C ASN A 333 2.95 -1.29 -5.42
N VAL A 334 3.13 -0.16 -4.73
CA VAL A 334 3.28 -0.12 -3.28
C VAL A 334 2.03 0.48 -2.66
N SER A 335 1.54 -0.11 -1.57
CA SER A 335 0.43 0.42 -0.79
C SER A 335 0.63 0.22 0.70
N ILE A 336 -0.12 0.99 1.50
CA ILE A 336 -0.15 0.88 2.96
C ILE A 336 -1.51 0.30 3.35
N ALA A 337 -1.56 -0.70 4.22
CA ALA A 337 -2.83 -1.24 4.71
C ALA A 337 -3.58 -0.21 5.58
N SER A 338 -4.89 -0.39 5.78
CA SER A 338 -5.65 0.50 6.67
C SER A 338 -5.17 0.39 8.13
N ASN A 339 -5.23 1.49 8.86
CA ASN A 339 -4.76 1.62 10.25
C ASN A 339 -3.26 1.34 10.44
N VAL A 340 -2.47 1.48 9.38
CA VAL A 340 -1.01 1.48 9.44
C VAL A 340 -0.54 2.92 9.26
N THR A 341 0.40 3.34 10.09
CA THR A 341 1.10 4.62 9.92
C THR A 341 2.51 4.29 9.47
N ILE A 342 2.99 4.97 8.44
CA ILE A 342 4.40 4.97 8.05
C ILE A 342 4.84 6.43 8.15
N GLU A 343 5.87 6.70 8.93
CA GLU A 343 6.25 8.05 9.32
C GLU A 343 7.18 8.71 8.29
N ASN A 344 8.07 7.96 7.66
CA ASN A 344 9.16 8.55 6.88
C ASN A 344 9.20 8.03 5.45
N ALA A 345 9.70 8.88 4.54
CA ALA A 345 9.97 8.51 3.17
C ALA A 345 11.32 9.07 2.69
N ILE A 346 12.04 8.26 1.93
CA ILE A 346 13.25 8.65 1.22
C ILE A 346 13.05 8.37 -0.26
N GLY A 347 12.97 9.44 -1.05
CA GLY A 347 12.96 9.42 -2.51
C GLY A 347 14.33 9.04 -3.07
N GLY A 348 14.42 9.04 -4.39
CA GLY A 348 15.57 8.57 -5.16
C GLY A 348 16.39 9.71 -5.75
N SER A 349 16.83 9.49 -6.99
CA SER A 349 17.54 10.49 -7.82
C SER A 349 16.69 11.02 -8.99
N GLY A 350 15.40 10.64 -9.02
CA GLY A 350 14.40 11.14 -9.97
C GLY A 350 13.73 12.41 -9.46
N ASN A 351 12.78 12.96 -10.21
CA ASN A 351 11.96 14.09 -9.75
C ASN A 351 10.73 13.52 -9.05
N ASP A 352 10.79 13.42 -7.73
CA ASP A 352 9.84 12.65 -6.94
C ASP A 352 8.73 13.54 -6.35
N VAL A 353 7.58 12.93 -6.06
CA VAL A 353 6.50 13.54 -5.28
C VAL A 353 6.34 12.77 -3.98
N LEU A 354 6.63 13.39 -2.85
CA LEU A 354 6.53 12.80 -1.52
C LEU A 354 5.39 13.47 -0.74
N VAL A 355 4.44 12.66 -0.30
CA VAL A 355 3.26 13.07 0.48
C VAL A 355 3.27 12.32 1.80
N GLY A 356 3.40 13.06 2.89
CA GLY A 356 3.26 12.58 4.26
C GLY A 356 1.79 12.35 4.65
N ASN A 357 1.52 12.29 5.94
CA ASN A 357 0.21 11.96 6.48
C ASN A 357 -0.21 12.91 7.63
N GLY A 358 -0.78 12.37 8.70
CA GLY A 358 -1.23 13.15 9.86
C GLY A 358 -0.32 13.01 11.10
N ALA A 359 0.79 12.28 10.97
CA ALA A 359 1.82 12.11 11.98
C ALA A 359 3.02 13.01 11.66
N ASP A 360 3.96 13.13 12.59
CA ASP A 360 5.22 13.84 12.33
C ASP A 360 6.06 13.03 11.34
N ASN A 361 6.28 13.56 10.14
CA ASN A 361 6.99 12.87 9.06
C ASN A 361 8.42 13.39 8.86
N GLU A 362 9.37 12.50 8.56
CA GLU A 362 10.67 12.87 7.97
C GLU A 362 10.68 12.51 6.48
N LEU A 363 10.66 13.53 5.62
CA LEU A 363 10.60 13.38 4.17
C LEU A 363 11.90 13.87 3.52
N HIS A 364 12.57 12.98 2.78
CA HIS A 364 13.79 13.28 2.04
C HIS A 364 13.54 13.08 0.54
N GLY A 365 13.58 14.16 -0.25
CA GLY A 365 13.44 14.11 -1.71
C GLY A 365 14.59 13.34 -2.35
N GLY A 366 15.81 13.78 -2.05
CA GLY A 366 17.03 13.10 -2.46
C GLY A 366 17.78 13.94 -3.50
N ALA A 367 17.94 13.42 -4.71
CA ALA A 367 18.42 14.22 -5.82
C ALA A 367 17.34 14.31 -6.89
N GLY A 368 17.30 15.40 -7.64
CA GLY A 368 16.21 15.65 -8.59
C GLY A 368 15.40 16.86 -8.14
N ASN A 369 14.38 17.24 -8.90
CA ASN A 369 13.52 18.36 -8.53
C ASN A 369 12.27 17.81 -7.87
N ASP A 370 12.27 17.77 -6.55
CA ASP A 370 11.27 17.03 -5.79
C ASP A 370 10.13 17.93 -5.30
N VAL A 371 8.96 17.33 -5.07
CA VAL A 371 7.81 17.99 -4.46
C VAL A 371 7.52 17.30 -3.13
N LEU A 372 7.65 18.04 -2.03
CA LEU A 372 7.43 17.54 -0.68
C LEU A 372 6.21 18.20 -0.06
N PHE A 373 5.31 17.38 0.46
CA PHE A 373 4.13 17.80 1.22
C PHE A 373 4.07 17.02 2.52
N GLY A 374 4.34 17.67 3.65
CA GLY A 374 4.34 17.03 4.98
C GLY A 374 2.97 16.51 5.38
N GLY A 375 1.92 17.33 5.19
CA GLY A 375 0.59 17.00 5.66
C GLY A 375 0.33 17.71 6.98
N GLY A 376 -0.26 17.02 7.96
CA GLY A 376 -0.38 17.58 9.30
C GLY A 376 0.55 16.86 10.26
N GLY A 377 1.11 17.58 11.23
CA GLY A 377 2.15 17.04 12.10
C GLY A 377 3.13 18.16 12.43
N ALA A 378 4.26 17.82 13.04
CA ALA A 378 5.47 18.64 13.04
C ALA A 378 6.52 17.96 12.14
N ASP A 379 6.45 18.26 10.85
CA ASP A 379 7.22 17.56 9.83
C ASP A 379 8.64 18.12 9.69
N LYS A 380 9.56 17.28 9.23
CA LYS A 380 10.88 17.70 8.78
C LYS A 380 11.07 17.31 7.32
N LEU A 381 11.43 18.30 6.52
CA LEU A 381 11.47 18.21 5.07
C LEU A 381 12.88 18.54 4.59
N TRP A 382 13.46 17.62 3.81
CA TRP A 382 14.73 17.79 3.12
C TRP A 382 14.49 17.67 1.63
N GLY A 383 14.73 18.76 0.89
CA GLY A 383 14.68 18.71 -0.58
C GLY A 383 15.83 17.86 -1.11
N GLY A 384 17.03 18.11 -0.58
CA GLY A 384 18.26 17.49 -1.04
C GLY A 384 18.90 18.32 -2.16
N SER A 385 19.28 17.69 -3.26
CA SER A 385 19.91 18.39 -4.38
C SER A 385 18.99 18.53 -5.58
N GLY A 386 18.72 19.76 -5.98
CA GLY A 386 17.91 20.06 -7.15
C GLY A 386 17.15 21.34 -6.93
N SER A 387 16.03 21.55 -7.62
CA SER A 387 15.14 22.67 -7.39
C SER A 387 13.83 22.15 -6.80
N ASP A 388 13.77 22.16 -5.48
CA ASP A 388 12.72 21.45 -4.74
C ASP A 388 11.55 22.38 -4.38
N ILE A 389 10.37 21.79 -4.20
CA ILE A 389 9.14 22.50 -3.88
C ILE A 389 8.54 21.95 -2.58
N PHE A 390 8.51 22.78 -1.55
CA PHE A 390 7.85 22.48 -0.27
C PHE A 390 6.43 23.05 -0.29
N VAL A 391 5.43 22.17 -0.26
CA VAL A 391 4.02 22.52 -0.47
C VAL A 391 3.28 22.57 0.87
N PHE A 392 2.47 23.62 1.05
CA PHE A 392 1.54 23.73 2.19
C PHE A 392 0.11 23.93 1.69
N GLY A 393 -0.78 23.07 2.16
CA GLY A 393 -2.14 22.90 1.66
C GLY A 393 -3.22 23.53 2.56
N ARG A 394 -2.94 23.65 3.86
CA ARG A 394 -3.85 24.13 4.92
C ARG A 394 -3.08 24.83 6.04
N THR A 395 -3.79 25.64 6.82
CA THR A 395 -3.22 26.26 8.03
C THR A 395 -2.79 25.24 9.08
N THR A 396 -3.51 24.11 9.16
CA THR A 396 -3.19 23.02 10.09
C THR A 396 -1.99 22.20 9.69
N ASP A 397 -1.47 22.39 8.48
CA ASP A 397 -0.30 21.62 8.03
C ASP A 397 0.92 22.02 8.88
N SER A 398 1.09 23.32 9.18
CA SER A 398 2.22 23.85 9.95
C SER A 398 1.78 24.79 11.07
N SER A 399 1.20 24.24 12.13
CA SER A 399 0.65 25.07 13.23
C SER A 399 1.77 25.74 14.05
N PRO A 400 1.60 26.95 14.60
CA PRO A 400 2.62 27.57 15.45
C PRO A 400 3.01 26.78 16.70
N SER A 401 2.15 25.88 17.18
CA SER A 401 2.44 24.98 18.31
C SER A 401 3.28 23.76 17.94
N ALA A 402 3.29 23.39 16.66
CA ALA A 402 3.95 22.25 16.07
C ALA A 402 4.36 22.63 14.64
N PRO A 403 5.34 23.55 14.48
CA PRO A 403 5.71 24.05 13.17
C PRO A 403 6.60 23.06 12.44
N ASP A 404 6.45 22.99 11.13
CA ASP A 404 7.32 22.17 10.29
C ASP A 404 8.68 22.84 10.12
N TRP A 405 9.64 22.01 9.78
CA TRP A 405 11.00 22.40 9.50
C TRP A 405 11.40 22.03 8.08
N ILE A 406 11.74 23.03 7.28
CA ILE A 406 12.52 22.81 6.06
C ILE A 406 13.99 22.87 6.45
N MET A 407 14.71 21.76 6.25
CA MET A 407 15.98 21.51 6.91
C MET A 407 17.22 21.88 6.07
N ASP A 408 17.07 22.11 4.77
CA ASP A 408 18.18 22.33 3.83
C ASP A 408 17.89 23.33 2.70
N PHE A 409 16.96 24.27 2.93
CA PHE A 409 16.49 25.21 1.90
C PHE A 409 17.60 26.03 1.24
N GLU A 410 17.71 25.96 -0.09
CA GLU A 410 18.63 26.76 -0.91
C GLU A 410 17.91 27.95 -1.60
N GLY A 411 18.17 29.15 -1.09
CA GLY A 411 17.58 30.39 -1.62
C GLY A 411 17.94 30.66 -3.09
N GLY A 412 16.95 31.03 -3.90
CA GLY A 412 17.07 31.21 -5.34
C GLY A 412 17.01 29.91 -6.16
N ILE A 413 16.93 28.76 -5.51
CA ILE A 413 16.82 27.44 -6.14
C ILE A 413 15.48 26.80 -5.74
N ASP A 414 15.28 26.59 -4.45
CA ASP A 414 14.08 25.96 -3.91
C ASP A 414 12.90 26.92 -3.83
N LYS A 415 11.70 26.35 -3.67
CA LYS A 415 10.45 27.10 -3.58
C LYS A 415 9.55 26.61 -2.46
N ILE A 416 8.83 27.55 -1.86
CA ILE A 416 7.73 27.28 -0.95
C ILE A 416 6.42 27.57 -1.69
N ASP A 417 5.57 26.56 -1.85
CA ASP A 417 4.29 26.65 -2.55
C ASP A 417 3.15 26.93 -1.57
N LEU A 418 2.64 28.16 -1.63
CA LEU A 418 1.50 28.67 -0.86
C LEU A 418 0.31 29.00 -1.76
N SER A 419 0.33 28.55 -3.02
CA SER A 419 -0.64 28.95 -4.06
C SER A 419 -2.09 28.67 -3.68
N VAL A 420 -2.34 27.63 -2.87
CA VAL A 420 -3.68 27.30 -2.38
C VAL A 420 -4.28 28.41 -1.50
N PHE A 421 -3.45 29.14 -0.76
CA PHE A 421 -3.89 30.23 0.12
C PHE A 421 -4.11 31.53 -0.65
N ASN A 422 -3.71 31.60 -1.92
CA ASN A 422 -3.82 32.80 -2.73
C ASN A 422 -5.22 32.99 -3.35
N THR A 423 -6.27 32.74 -2.56
CA THR A 423 -7.67 32.90 -2.97
C THR A 423 -8.38 33.93 -2.09
N GLY A 424 -9.19 34.83 -2.67
CA GLY A 424 -9.92 35.88 -1.93
C GLY A 424 -9.42 37.32 -2.15
N SER A 425 -9.87 38.28 -1.32
CA SER A 425 -9.74 39.73 -1.55
C SER A 425 -8.37 40.36 -1.26
N GLY A 426 -7.28 39.59 -1.30
CA GLY A 426 -5.93 40.11 -1.03
C GLY A 426 -4.78 39.16 -1.35
N GLY A 427 -5.01 37.84 -1.30
CA GLY A 427 -3.95 36.86 -1.54
C GLY A 427 -2.85 36.88 -0.47
N ILE A 428 -1.86 36.00 -0.61
CA ILE A 428 -0.67 36.04 0.25
C ILE A 428 0.16 37.28 -0.12
N HIS A 429 0.49 38.11 0.87
CA HIS A 429 1.32 39.30 0.67
C HIS A 429 2.24 39.54 1.87
N PHE A 430 3.51 39.84 1.58
CA PHE A 430 4.52 40.03 2.61
C PHE A 430 4.41 41.40 3.29
N VAL A 431 4.54 41.42 4.60
CA VAL A 431 4.49 42.61 5.47
C VAL A 431 5.69 42.63 6.42
N ASP A 432 6.03 43.81 6.95
CA ASP A 432 7.08 43.96 7.96
C ASP A 432 6.57 43.69 9.39
N HIS A 433 5.25 43.70 9.59
CA HIS A 433 4.56 43.40 10.85
C HIS A 433 3.10 43.04 10.57
N PHE A 434 2.50 42.16 11.39
CA PHE A 434 1.09 41.83 11.28
C PHE A 434 0.20 42.99 11.74
N SER A 435 -0.82 43.31 10.94
CA SER A 435 -1.93 44.19 11.30
C SER A 435 -3.17 43.41 11.76
N GLY A 436 -3.19 42.09 11.52
CA GLY A 436 -4.32 41.21 11.76
C GLY A 436 -5.19 40.98 10.52
N SER A 437 -4.72 41.44 9.35
CA SER A 437 -5.40 41.23 8.07
C SER A 437 -5.13 39.82 7.56
N ALA A 438 -6.14 39.20 6.96
CA ALA A 438 -6.00 37.91 6.30
C ALA A 438 -5.02 37.99 5.12
N GLY A 439 -4.23 36.94 4.92
CA GLY A 439 -3.23 36.81 3.87
C GLY A 439 -1.88 37.49 4.15
N GLU A 440 -1.70 38.10 5.32
CA GLU A 440 -0.41 38.67 5.69
C GLU A 440 0.64 37.55 5.90
N ALA A 441 1.81 37.74 5.31
CA ALA A 441 2.99 36.89 5.49
C ALA A 441 4.14 37.68 6.09
N LEU A 442 4.78 37.16 7.14
CA LEU A 442 5.96 37.75 7.76
C LEU A 442 7.13 36.78 7.63
N LEU A 443 8.20 37.23 6.98
CA LEU A 443 9.45 36.49 6.86
C LEU A 443 10.53 37.17 7.69
N THR A 444 11.05 36.46 8.69
CA THR A 444 12.17 36.94 9.52
C THR A 444 13.35 35.99 9.41
N TYR A 445 14.57 36.51 9.51
CA TYR A 445 15.81 35.73 9.39
C TYR A 445 16.77 36.06 10.54
N ASP A 446 17.24 35.02 11.23
CA ASP A 446 18.32 35.11 12.21
C ASP A 446 19.64 34.61 11.61
N PRO A 447 20.60 35.51 11.31
CA PRO A 447 21.89 35.14 10.75
C PRO A 447 22.81 34.40 11.73
N GLN A 448 22.51 34.38 13.03
CA GLN A 448 23.31 33.64 14.01
C GLN A 448 23.01 32.15 13.99
N THR A 449 21.74 31.79 13.78
CA THR A 449 21.29 30.40 13.72
C THR A 449 21.11 29.90 12.29
N ASN A 450 21.16 30.78 11.29
CA ASN A 450 20.80 30.50 9.90
C ASN A 450 19.37 29.96 9.78
N ILE A 451 18.44 30.53 10.54
CA ILE A 451 17.03 30.13 10.56
C ILE A 451 16.17 31.29 10.12
N SER A 452 15.27 31.04 9.19
CA SER A 452 14.16 31.92 8.87
C SER A 452 12.85 31.39 9.43
N ASP A 453 12.00 32.30 9.89
CA ASP A 453 10.61 32.01 10.25
C ASP A 453 9.70 32.59 9.16
N LEU A 454 8.89 31.74 8.54
CA LEU A 454 7.77 32.13 7.69
C LEU A 454 6.48 31.98 8.49
N ALA A 455 5.89 33.10 8.89
CA ALA A 455 4.63 33.14 9.61
C ALA A 455 3.52 33.68 8.70
N LEU A 456 2.35 33.06 8.70
CA LEU A 456 1.18 33.52 7.96
C LEU A 456 0.01 33.81 8.90
N ASN A 457 -0.84 34.75 8.50
CA ASN A 457 -2.16 34.99 9.06
C ASN A 457 -3.20 34.71 7.98
N VAL A 458 -3.51 33.44 7.74
CA VAL A 458 -4.32 33.00 6.60
C VAL A 458 -5.79 33.37 6.78
N ASP A 459 -6.37 33.08 7.95
CA ASP A 459 -7.80 33.31 8.21
C ASP A 459 -8.10 34.76 8.63
N GLY A 460 -7.09 35.49 9.13
CA GLY A 460 -7.23 36.85 9.64
C GLY A 460 -7.79 36.90 11.07
N GLU A 461 -8.14 38.13 11.52
CA GLU A 461 -8.81 38.41 12.80
C GLU A 461 -7.94 38.33 14.07
N GLN A 462 -6.67 37.94 13.96
CA GLN A 462 -5.74 37.84 15.09
C GLN A 462 -4.39 38.51 14.79
N LEU A 463 -3.74 39.05 15.83
CA LEU A 463 -2.38 39.60 15.73
C LEU A 463 -1.29 38.52 15.78
N LEU A 464 -1.67 37.30 16.09
CA LEU A 464 -0.78 36.13 16.11
C LEU A 464 -0.98 35.34 14.82
N PRO A 465 0.09 34.79 14.23
CA PRO A 465 -0.02 33.94 13.06
C PRO A 465 -0.76 32.63 13.40
N ASP A 466 -1.47 32.08 12.42
CA ASP A 466 -2.16 30.79 12.49
C ASP A 466 -1.38 29.66 11.78
N PHE A 467 -0.25 30.00 11.16
CA PHE A 467 0.66 29.10 10.47
C PHE A 467 2.11 29.56 10.65
N LEU A 468 3.04 28.63 10.85
CA LEU A 468 4.47 28.90 11.02
C LEU A 468 5.32 27.75 10.46
N VAL A 469 6.24 28.09 9.56
CA VAL A 469 7.29 27.18 9.09
C VAL A 469 8.65 27.71 9.52
N LYS A 470 9.49 26.81 10.03
CA LYS A 470 10.90 27.05 10.35
C LYS A 470 11.75 26.61 9.17
N ILE A 471 12.72 27.42 8.78
CA ILE A 471 13.50 27.19 7.57
C ILE A 471 14.98 27.32 7.91
N VAL A 472 15.75 26.25 7.78
CA VAL A 472 17.21 26.31 7.84
C VAL A 472 17.71 26.82 6.49
N GLY A 473 17.94 28.12 6.42
CA GLY A 473 18.23 28.82 5.17
C GLY A 473 17.60 30.21 5.11
N GLN A 474 17.85 30.92 4.01
CA GLN A 474 17.40 32.29 3.82
C GLN A 474 16.61 32.43 2.50
N PRO A 475 15.30 32.13 2.49
CA PRO A 475 14.45 32.39 1.33
C PRO A 475 14.31 33.89 1.09
N THR A 476 14.02 34.26 -0.15
CA THR A 476 13.74 35.63 -0.57
C THR A 476 12.37 35.73 -1.22
N GLN A 477 11.62 36.77 -0.84
CA GLN A 477 10.24 37.00 -1.30
C GLN A 477 10.10 37.07 -2.82
N THR A 478 11.16 37.44 -3.53
CA THR A 478 11.12 37.70 -4.97
C THR A 478 11.24 36.47 -5.85
N THR A 479 11.80 35.37 -5.36
CA THR A 479 12.16 34.20 -6.19
C THR A 479 11.67 32.86 -5.63
N ASP A 480 11.49 32.78 -4.31
CA ASP A 480 11.45 31.51 -3.59
C ASP A 480 10.04 31.12 -3.14
N PHE A 481 9.02 31.88 -3.55
CA PHE A 481 7.63 31.62 -3.20
C PHE A 481 6.77 31.48 -4.45
N ILE A 482 5.87 30.50 -4.41
CA ILE A 482 4.77 30.37 -5.35
C ILE A 482 3.52 30.82 -4.59
N VAL A 483 3.07 32.05 -4.88
CA VAL A 483 1.86 32.65 -4.30
C VAL A 483 0.85 32.91 -5.39
#